data_AF-A0A814QBD0-F1
#
_entry.id   AF-A0A814QBD0-F1
#
_cell.length_a   1.000
_cell.length_b   1.000
_cell.length_c   1.000
_cell.angle_alpha   90.00
_cell.angle_beta   90.00
_cell.angle_gamma   90.00
#
_symmetry.space_group_name_H-M   'P 1'
#
loop_
_entity.id
_entity.type
_entity.pdbx_description
1 polymer ?
#
loop_
_entity_poly.entity_id
_entity_poly.type
_entity_poly.pdbx_seq_one_letter_code
_entity_poly.pdbx_strand_id
1 'polypeptide(L)'
;MYVSDYWKQFGVIEFKWHYLNAFVYGSIGLLSLITNSMVLFYILRIKKKTNRTNGIIFLINLAIADIFKVMINLPMTAISSFYGKWIFEQKGIFEISI
;
A
#
# COMPACT_ATOMS: atom_id res chain seq x y z
N MET A 1 -22.00 0.75 -4.55
CA MET A 1 -21.06 0.78 -3.42
C MET A 1 -21.89 0.73 -2.14
N TYR A 2 -21.86 -0.39 -1.41
CA TYR A 2 -22.60 -0.50 -0.15
C TYR A 2 -21.83 0.29 0.93
N VAL A 3 -22.42 1.38 1.41
CA VAL A 3 -21.91 2.15 2.55
C VAL A 3 -22.88 1.92 3.69
N SER A 4 -22.37 1.41 4.82
CA SER A 4 -23.19 1.17 6.03
C SER A 4 -23.87 2.47 6.48
N ASP A 5 -25.10 2.34 6.98
CA ASP A 5 -25.91 3.48 7.43
C ASP A 5 -25.19 4.33 8.50
N TYR A 6 -24.36 3.69 9.31
CA TYR A 6 -23.50 4.37 10.29
C TYR A 6 -22.61 5.46 9.65
N TRP A 7 -22.05 5.22 8.46
CA TRP A 7 -21.15 6.18 7.82
C TRP A 7 -21.88 7.33 7.12
N LYS A 8 -23.19 7.17 6.85
CA LYS A 8 -24.01 8.20 6.20
C LYS A 8 -24.37 9.36 7.14
N GLN A 9 -24.19 9.18 8.45
CA GLN A 9 -24.46 10.23 9.44
C GLN A 9 -23.41 11.37 9.40
N PHE A 10 -22.23 11.11 8.82
CA PHE A 10 -21.16 12.10 8.71
C PHE A 10 -21.30 12.90 7.41
N GLY A 11 -21.03 14.21 7.49
CA GLY A 11 -21.02 15.08 6.32
C GLY A 11 -19.90 14.76 5.33
N VAL A 12 -20.00 15.30 4.11
CA VAL A 12 -18.96 15.13 3.09
C VAL A 12 -17.68 15.83 3.56
N ILE A 13 -16.56 15.12 3.49
CA ILE A 13 -15.24 15.61 3.90
C ILE A 13 -14.75 16.66 2.89
N GLU A 14 -14.15 17.75 3.38
CA GLU A 14 -13.55 18.77 2.51
C GLU A 14 -12.35 18.22 1.71
N PHE A 15 -12.16 18.69 0.48
CA PHE A 15 -11.06 18.28 -0.41
C PHE A 15 -9.66 18.37 0.21
N LYS A 16 -9.42 19.30 1.13
CA LYS A 16 -8.11 19.46 1.82
C LYS A 16 -7.68 18.18 2.54
N TRP A 17 -8.62 17.46 3.16
CA TRP A 17 -8.33 16.22 3.87
C TRP A 17 -8.00 15.07 2.92
N HIS A 18 -8.62 15.05 1.74
CA HIS A 18 -8.27 14.08 0.69
C HIS A 18 -6.83 14.28 0.21
N TYR A 19 -6.39 15.52 0.02
CA TYR A 19 -5.00 15.83 -0.32
C TYR A 19 -4.01 15.47 0.80
N LEU A 20 -4.34 15.79 2.05
CA LEU A 20 -3.49 15.43 3.19
C LEU A 20 -3.35 13.90 3.31
N ASN A 21 -4.45 13.17 3.15
CA ASN A 21 -4.46 11.72 3.15
C ASN A 21 -3.59 11.16 2.02
N ALA A 22 -3.74 11.66 0.80
CA ALA A 22 -2.92 11.26 -0.34
C ALA A 22 -1.42 11.52 -0.10
N PHE A 23 -1.08 12.65 0.54
CA PHE A 23 0.31 12.99 0.87
C PHE A 23 0.91 12.03 1.91
N VAL A 24 0.16 11.73 2.98
CA VAL A 24 0.62 10.81 4.04
C VAL A 24 0.81 9.41 3.48
N TYR A 25 -0.19 8.87 2.76
CA TYR A 25 -0.10 7.55 2.14
C TYR A 25 0.98 7.48 1.07
N GLY A 26 1.14 8.54 0.26
CA GLY A 26 2.22 8.66 -0.71
C GLY A 26 3.60 8.58 -0.05
N SER A 27 3.80 9.31 1.06
CA SER A 27 5.06 9.31 1.82
C SER A 27 5.36 7.92 2.41
N ILE A 28 4.36 7.27 3.02
CA ILE A 28 4.49 5.91 3.56
C ILE A 28 4.82 4.91 2.45
N GLY A 29 4.14 5.02 1.30
CA GLY A 29 4.37 4.15 0.15
C GLY A 29 5.77 4.32 -0.44
N LEU A 30 6.27 5.55 -0.59
CA LEU A 30 7.65 5.80 -1.04
C LEU A 30 8.68 5.20 -0.08
N LEU A 31 8.53 5.43 1.23
CA LEU A 31 9.40 4.84 2.24
C LEU A 31 9.38 3.31 2.17
N SER A 32 8.19 2.72 2.07
CA SER A 32 8.03 1.27 1.95
C SER A 32 8.70 0.70 0.69
N LEU A 33 8.58 1.36 -0.46
CA LEU A 33 9.26 0.93 -1.68
C LEU A 33 10.78 0.96 -1.51
N ILE A 34 11.31 2.03 -0.93
CA ILE A 34 12.76 2.18 -0.70
C ILE A 34 13.25 1.11 0.27
N THR A 35 12.63 0.97 1.44
CA THR A 35 13.09 0.04 2.47
C THR A 35 12.99 -1.42 2.02
N ASN A 36 11.90 -1.81 1.37
CA ASN A 36 11.73 -3.18 0.88
C ASN A 36 12.64 -3.50 -0.31
N SER A 37 12.90 -2.52 -1.19
CA SER A 37 13.91 -2.66 -2.25
C SER A 37 15.32 -2.80 -1.68
N MET A 38 15.65 -2.05 -0.63
CA MET A 38 16.94 -2.17 0.08
C MET A 38 17.10 -3.55 0.74
N VAL A 39 16.03 -4.10 1.33
CA VAL A 39 16.04 -5.46 1.90
C VAL A 39 16.33 -6.50 0.81
N LEU A 40 15.64 -6.44 -0.33
CA LEU A 40 15.90 -7.34 -1.46
C LEU A 40 17.33 -7.18 -1.99
N PHE A 41 17.81 -5.95 -2.17
CA PHE A 41 19.18 -5.67 -2.61
C PHE A 41 20.23 -6.25 -1.64
N TYR A 42 20.03 -6.04 -0.34
CA TYR A 42 20.90 -6.57 0.71
C TYR A 42 20.94 -8.10 0.64
N ILE A 43 19.78 -8.75 0.57
CA ILE A 43 19.68 -10.22 0.46
C ILE A 43 20.39 -10.73 -0.79
N LEU A 44 20.22 -10.08 -1.95
CA LEU A 44 20.92 -10.44 -3.18
C LEU A 44 22.45 -10.35 -3.05
N ARG A 45 22.95 -9.37 -2.29
CA ARG A 45 24.39 -9.18 -2.03
C ARG A 45 24.96 -10.25 -1.09
N ILE A 46 24.27 -10.59 -0.01
CA ILE A 46 24.73 -11.59 0.98
C ILE A 46 24.47 -13.04 0.54
N LYS A 47 23.54 -13.29 -0.38
CA LYS A 47 23.18 -14.64 -0.88
C LYS A 47 24.37 -15.46 -1.37
N LYS A 48 25.46 -14.83 -1.85
CA LYS A 48 26.70 -15.53 -2.25
C LYS A 48 27.50 -16.10 -1.06
N LYS A 49 27.24 -15.64 0.17
CA LYS A 49 27.99 -15.99 1.39
C LYS A 49 27.15 -16.78 2.41
N THR A 50 25.85 -16.98 2.17
CA THR A 50 24.95 -17.56 3.17
C THR A 50 24.04 -18.60 2.52
N ASN A 51 23.97 -19.80 3.12
CA ASN A 51 23.00 -20.83 2.74
C ASN A 51 21.57 -20.28 2.91
N ARG A 52 20.62 -20.72 2.08
CA ARG A 52 19.23 -20.22 2.10
C ARG A 52 18.47 -20.70 3.34
N THR A 53 18.81 -20.17 4.51
CA THR A 53 18.10 -20.42 5.77
C THR A 53 16.65 -19.95 5.67
N ASN A 54 15.72 -20.65 6.32
CA ASN A 54 14.29 -20.37 6.29
C ASN A 54 13.94 -18.88 6.56
N GLY A 55 14.70 -18.21 7.42
CA GLY A 55 14.52 -16.77 7.70
C GLY A 55 14.78 -15.85 6.50
N ILE A 56 15.76 -16.16 5.64
CA ILE A 56 16.05 -15.33 4.44
C ILE A 56 14.92 -15.48 3.42
N ILE A 57 14.35 -16.68 3.27
CA ILE A 57 13.22 -16.93 2.37
C ILE A 57 11.99 -16.14 2.84
N PHE A 58 11.73 -16.11 4.15
CA PHE A 58 10.65 -15.32 4.74
C PHE A 58 10.83 -13.82 4.50
N LEU A 59 12.05 -13.29 4.69
CA LEU A 59 12.35 -11.87 4.45
C LEU A 59 12.16 -11.47 2.98
N ILE A 60 12.53 -12.34 2.03
CA ILE A 60 12.27 -12.11 0.60
C ILE A 60 10.77 -12.05 0.34
N ASN A 61 10.01 -13.01 0.88
CA ASN A 61 8.55 -13.06 0.69
C ASN A 61 7.87 -11.79 1.24
N LEU A 62 8.26 -11.36 2.44
CA LEU A 62 7.74 -10.15 3.06
C LEU A 62 8.04 -8.90 2.21
N ALA A 63 9.29 -8.72 1.79
CA ALA A 63 9.67 -7.55 1.00
C ALA A 63 8.97 -7.50 -0.36
N ILE A 64 8.74 -8.66 -1.00
CA ILE A 64 7.95 -8.75 -2.23
C ILE A 64 6.48 -8.39 -1.96
N ALA A 65 5.88 -8.95 -0.91
CA ALA A 65 4.49 -8.66 -0.55
C ALA A 65 4.27 -7.16 -0.27
N ASP A 66 5.18 -6.51 0.46
CA ASP A 66 5.09 -5.08 0.76
C ASP A 66 5.24 -4.20 -0.49
N ILE A 67 6.12 -4.57 -1.44
CA ILE A 67 6.25 -3.87 -2.73
C ILE A 67 4.95 -3.97 -3.52
N PHE A 68 4.39 -5.18 -3.67
CA PHE A 68 3.14 -5.39 -4.40
C PHE A 68 1.98 -4.61 -3.78
N LYS A 69 1.88 -4.65 -2.45
CA LYS A 69 0.87 -3.91 -1.69
C LYS A 69 0.92 -2.41 -2.04
N VAL A 70 2.11 -1.81 -2.04
CA VAL A 70 2.26 -0.38 -2.35
C VAL A 70 1.95 -0.08 -3.82
N MET A 71 2.36 -0.96 -4.74
CA MET A 71 2.09 -0.79 -6.18
C MET A 71 0.59 -0.81 -6.52
N ILE A 72 -0.22 -1.58 -5.78
CA ILE A 72 -1.68 -1.65 -5.99
C ILE A 72 -2.38 -0.51 -5.22
N ASN A 73 -2.02 -0.29 -3.96
CA ASN A 73 -2.74 0.63 -3.09
C ASN A 73 -2.52 2.10 -3.45
N LEU A 74 -1.29 2.53 -3.71
CA LEU A 74 -1.00 3.93 -4.02
C LEU A 74 -1.79 4.49 -5.21
N PRO A 75 -1.79 3.86 -6.41
CA PRO A 75 -2.52 4.40 -7.55
C PRO A 75 -4.02 4.43 -7.29
N MET A 76 -4.58 3.40 -6.65
CA MET A 76 -6.00 3.37 -6.36
C MET A 76 -6.40 4.44 -5.34
N THR A 77 -5.64 4.62 -4.25
CA THR A 77 -5.88 5.68 -3.27
C THR A 77 -5.68 7.07 -3.87
N ALA A 78 -4.68 7.27 -4.74
CA ALA A 78 -4.45 8.54 -5.43
C ALA A 78 -5.64 8.91 -6.32
N ILE A 79 -6.08 7.98 -7.17
CA ILE A 79 -7.24 8.18 -8.04
C ILE A 79 -8.49 8.47 -7.20
N SER A 80 -8.75 7.69 -6.14
CA SER A 80 -9.89 7.93 -5.24
C SER A 80 -9.83 9.31 -4.56
N SER A 81 -8.63 9.82 -4.26
CA SER A 81 -8.46 11.12 -3.62
C SER A 81 -8.72 12.26 -4.59
N PHE A 82 -8.32 12.13 -5.87
CA PHE A 82 -8.63 13.12 -6.91
C PHE A 82 -10.12 13.25 -7.20
N TYR A 83 -10.85 12.14 -7.19
CA TYR A 83 -12.30 12.15 -7.41
C TYR A 83 -13.12 12.46 -6.15
N GLY A 84 -12.50 12.59 -4.97
CA GLY A 84 -13.18 12.78 -3.69
C GLY A 84 -14.10 11.62 -3.29
N LYS A 85 -14.04 10.50 -4.02
CA LYS A 85 -14.87 9.31 -3.82
C LYS A 85 -14.14 8.08 -4.30
N TRP A 86 -14.47 6.95 -3.72
CA TRP A 86 -14.00 5.65 -4.19
C TRP A 86 -14.68 5.30 -5.50
N ILE A 87 -13.90 5.20 -6.59
CA ILE A 87 -14.43 4.90 -7.92
C ILE A 87 -14.29 3.43 -8.31
N PHE A 88 -13.41 2.68 -7.64
CA PHE A 88 -13.22 1.27 -7.93
C PHE A 88 -14.42 0.48 -7.38
N GLU A 89 -14.75 -0.64 -8.00
CA GLU A 89 -15.81 -1.51 -7.50
C GLU A 89 -15.45 -2.07 -6.11
N GLN A 90 -16.39 -2.76 -5.46
CA GLN A 90 -16.14 -3.44 -4.17
C GLN A 90 -14.93 -4.38 -4.24
N LYS A 91 -14.66 -4.99 -5.39
CA LYS A 91 -13.48 -5.84 -5.60
C LYS A 91 -12.17 -5.10 -5.33
N GLY A 92 -12.06 -3.84 -5.74
CA GLY A 92 -10.88 -3.01 -5.44
C GLY A 92 -10.69 -2.80 -3.95
N ILE A 93 -11.78 -2.69 -3.18
CA ILE A 93 -11.71 -2.56 -1.70
C ILE A 93 -11.14 -3.84 -1.07
N PHE A 94 -11.58 -5.01 -1.55
CA PHE A 94 -11.06 -6.29 -1.07
C PHE A 94 -9.56 -6.43 -1.35
N GLU A 95 -9.10 -6.04 -2.54
CA GLU A 95 -7.68 -6.14 -2.93
C GLU A 95 -6.76 -5.26 -2.06
N ILE A 96 -7.24 -4.14 -1.54
CA ILE A 96 -6.47 -3.21 -0.70
C ILE A 96 -6.44 -3.63 0.77
N SER A 97 -7.42 -4.42 1.18
CA SER A 97 -7.63 -4.86 2.57
C SER A 97 -6.88 -6.15 2.91
N ILE A 98 -6.22 -6.77 1.93
CA ILE A 98 -5.39 -7.99 2.05
C ILE A 98 -3.92 -7.59 2.22
#